data_AF-A0A8N5ESE0-F1
#
_entry.id   AF-A0A8N5ESE0-F1
#
_cell.length_a   1.000
_cell.length_b   1.000
_cell.length_c   1.000
_cell.angle_alpha   90.00
_cell.angle_beta   90.00
_cell.angle_gamma   90.00
#
_symmetry.space_group_name_H-M   'P 1'
#
loop_
_entity.id
_entity.type
_entity.pdbx_description
1 polymer ?
#
loop_
_entity_poly.entity_id
_entity_poly.type
_entity_poly.pdbx_seq_one_letter_code
_entity_poly.pdbx_strand_id
1 'polypeptide(L)' 'MTSEKLCRAQQELHFQAATYLCLLRSVREHEALHREYHGRGERSPQEGAGLVGFRLPQQPGGKG' A
#
# COMPACT_ATOMS: atom_id res chain seq x y z
N MET A 1 -40.60 19.72 5.95
CA MET A 1 -39.50 18.77 5.66
C MET A 1 -39.45 17.78 6.81
N THR A 2 -39.50 16.46 6.57
CA THR A 2 -39.69 15.45 7.64
C THR A 2 -38.36 15.03 8.29
N SER A 3 -38.39 14.67 9.57
CA SER A 3 -37.21 14.25 10.38
C SER A 3 -36.41 13.11 9.73
N GLU A 4 -37.10 12.17 9.10
CA GLU A 4 -36.50 11.02 8.38
C GLU A 4 -35.55 11.46 7.24
N LYS A 5 -35.93 12.49 6.48
CA LYS A 5 -35.09 13.02 5.38
C LYS A 5 -33.81 13.66 5.91
N LEU A 6 -33.89 14.33 7.07
CA LEU A 6 -32.71 14.92 7.72
C LEU A 6 -31.75 13.85 8.25
N CYS A 7 -32.28 12.81 8.90
CA CYS A 7 -31.50 11.68 9.39
C CYS A 7 -30.76 10.97 8.24
N ARG A 8 -31.47 10.68 7.15
CA ARG A 8 -30.88 10.06 5.96
C ARG A 8 -29.77 10.91 5.33
N ALA A 9 -29.99 12.22 5.18
CA ALA A 9 -28.97 13.11 4.64
C ALA A 9 -27.70 13.17 5.50
N GLN A 10 -27.85 13.14 6.83
CA GLN A 10 -26.70 13.06 7.75
C GLN A 10 -25.94 11.74 7.59
N GLN A 11 -26.66 10.62 7.53
CA GLN A 11 -26.04 9.30 7.32
C GLN A 11 -25.30 9.22 5.99
N GLU A 12 -25.90 9.74 4.91
CA GLU A 12 -25.28 9.81 3.59
C GLU A 12 -24.00 10.65 3.62
N LEU A 13 -24.01 11.82 4.27
CA LEU A 13 -22.83 12.66 4.42
C LEU A 13 -21.72 11.96 5.23
N HIS A 14 -22.09 11.31 6.34
CA HIS A 14 -21.13 10.55 7.15
C HIS A 14 -20.51 9.39 6.37
N PHE A 15 -21.31 8.65 5.61
CA PHE A 15 -20.83 7.57 4.75
C PHE A 15 -19.88 8.10 3.68
N GLN A 16 -20.21 9.21 3.02
CA GLN A 16 -19.33 9.85 2.04
C GLN A 16 -18.01 10.27 2.68
N ALA A 17 -18.05 10.97 3.82
CA ALA A 17 -16.84 11.41 4.52
C ALA A 17 -15.93 10.23 4.91
N ALA A 18 -16.52 9.14 5.44
CA ALA A 18 -15.77 7.92 5.76
C ALA A 18 -15.15 7.27 4.52
N THR A 19 -15.90 7.24 3.41
CA THR A 19 -15.42 6.69 2.12
C THR A 19 -14.25 7.50 1.57
N TYR A 20 -14.34 8.83 1.56
CA TYR A 20 -13.24 9.70 1.13
C TYR A 20 -12.02 9.57 2.04
N LEU A 21 -12.22 9.47 3.35
CA LEU A 21 -11.12 9.26 4.29
C LEU A 21 -10.40 7.93 4.03
N CYS A 22 -11.15 6.86 3.76
CA CYS A 22 -10.61 5.56 3.38
C CYS A 22 -9.77 5.68 2.10
N LEU A 23 -10.33 6.28 1.04
CA LEU A 23 -9.63 6.49 -0.23
C LEU A 23 -8.32 7.26 -0.04
N LEU A 24 -8.35 8.38 0.68
CA LEU A 24 -7.15 9.19 0.93
C LEU A 24 -6.07 8.43 1.69
N ARG A 25 -6.45 7.57 2.64
CA ARG A 25 -5.51 6.69 3.34
C ARG A 25 -4.92 5.65 2.40
N SER A 26 -5.76 4.94 1.66
CA SER A 26 -5.33 3.93 0.69
C SER A 26 -4.37 4.50 -0.36
N VAL A 27 -4.62 5.71 -0.87
CA VAL A 27 -3.73 6.37 -1.84
C VAL A 27 -2.35 6.65 -1.23
N ARG A 28 -2.29 7.17 0.00
CA ARG A 28 -1.01 7.45 0.67
C ARG A 28 -0.23 6.18 0.98
N GLU A 29 -0.92 5.13 1.43
CA GLU A 29 -0.32 3.82 1.67
C GLU A 29 0.18 3.20 0.36
N HIS A 30 -0.61 3.30 -0.70
CA HIS A 30 -0.20 2.85 -2.04
C HIS A 30 1.05 3.58 -2.52
N GLU A 31 1.13 4.90 -2.39
CA GLU A 31 2.31 5.68 -2.76
C GLU A 31 3.55 5.29 -1.94
N ALA A 32 3.38 5.02 -0.64
CA ALA A 32 4.47 4.56 0.21
C ALA A 32 5.00 3.19 -0.25
N LEU A 33 4.10 2.23 -0.44
CA LEU A 33 4.44 0.89 -0.93
C LEU A 33 5.05 0.95 -2.34
N HIS A 34 4.49 1.77 -3.23
CA HIS A 34 5.02 1.96 -4.56
C HIS A 34 6.43 2.56 -4.49
N ARG A 35 6.69 3.55 -3.65
CA ARG A 35 8.03 4.14 -3.50
C ARG A 35 9.05 3.13 -2.97
N GLU A 36 8.64 2.28 -2.05
CA GLU A 36 9.51 1.28 -1.43
C GLU A 36 9.80 0.10 -2.37
N TYR A 37 8.75 -0.45 -2.99
CA TYR A 37 8.84 -1.68 -3.75
C TYR A 37 8.97 -1.50 -5.26
N HIS A 38 8.49 -0.40 -5.84
CA HIS A 38 8.66 -0.15 -7.28
C HIS A 38 10.14 0.22 -7.57
N GLY A 39 10.83 -0.61 -8.33
CA GLY A 39 12.19 -0.33 -8.78
C GLY A 39 12.20 0.76 -9.85
N ARG A 40 13.22 1.62 -9.88
CA ARG A 40 13.46 2.54 -11.02
C ARG A 40 14.08 1.82 -12.23
N GLY A 41 14.20 0.50 -12.18
CA GLY A 41 14.84 -0.36 -13.16
C GLY A 41 14.95 -1.79 -12.64
N GLU A 42 15.71 -2.64 -13.34
CA GLU A 42 15.98 -4.02 -12.93
C GLU A 42 16.88 -4.03 -11.68
N ARG A 43 16.44 -4.70 -10.60
CA ARG A 43 17.22 -4.88 -9.37
C ARG A 43 17.98 -6.19 -9.45
N SER A 44 19.19 -6.24 -8.89
CA SER A 44 19.90 -7.50 -8.73
C SER A 44 19.13 -8.43 -7.76
N PRO A 45 19.31 -9.77 -7.88
CA PRO A 45 18.71 -10.72 -6.95
C PRO A 45 19.07 -10.45 -5.48
N GLN A 46 20.28 -9.93 -5.23
CA GLN A 46 20.78 -9.55 -3.91
C GLN A 46 19.97 -8.39 -3.33
N GLU A 47 19.78 -7.32 -4.10
CA GLU A 47 19.02 -6.14 -3.70
C GLU A 47 17.54 -6.48 -3.52
N GLY A 48 16.98 -7.31 -4.42
CA GLY A 48 15.62 -7.80 -4.31
C GLY A 48 15.39 -8.62 -3.04
N ALA A 49 16.29 -9.55 -2.73
CA ALA A 49 16.23 -10.34 -1.50
C ALA A 49 16.31 -9.44 -0.26
N GLY A 50 17.23 -8.47 -0.25
CA GLY A 50 17.37 -7.53 0.86
C GLY A 50 16.12 -6.69 1.13
N LEU A 51 15.41 -6.27 0.07
CA LEU A 51 14.19 -5.46 0.17
C LEU A 51 13.04 -6.15 0.93
N VAL A 52 13.01 -7.49 0.88
CA VAL A 52 12.01 -8.31 1.57
C VAL A 52 12.57 -9.00 2.82
N GLY A 53 13.77 -8.63 3.27
CA GLY A 53 14.39 -9.16 4.48
C GLY A 53 15.04 -10.53 4.32
N PHE A 54 15.28 -10.99 3.09
CA PHE A 54 16.01 -12.22 2.79
C PHE A 54 17.48 -11.94 2.48
N ARG A 55 18.30 -12.99 2.64
CA ARG A 55 19.66 -13.02 2.11
C ARG A 55 19.75 -14.18 1.13
N LEU A 56 20.46 -13.97 0.03
CA LEU A 56 20.75 -15.06 -0.89
C LEU A 56 21.62 -16.11 -0.20
N PRO A 57 21.37 -17.40 -0.50
CA PRO A 57 22.24 -18.47 0.00
C PRO A 57 23.65 -18.25 -0.55
N GLN A 58 24.65 -18.25 0.34
CA GLN A 58 26.04 -18.39 -0.09
C GLN A 58 26.22 -19.83 -0.56
N GLN A 59 26.58 -20.02 -1.84
CA GLN A 59 26.90 -21.34 -2.35
C GLN A 59 28.12 -21.88 -1.56
N PRO A 60 27.96 -22.96 -0.77
CA PRO A 60 29.08 -23.55 -0.07
C PRO A 60 29.86 -24.40 -1.08
N GLY A 61 30.90 -23.81 -1.67
CA GLY A 61 31.84 -24.51 -2.54
C GLY A 61 31.94 -23.91 -3.94
N GLY A 62 32.92 -23.02 -4.12
CA GLY A 62 33.51 -22.80 -5.43
C GLY A 62 34.17 -24.11 -5.88
N LYS A 63 33.73 -24.63 -7.01
CA LYS A 63 34.49 -25.59 -7.81
C LYS A 63 34.66 -25.02 -9.21
N GLY A 64 35.92 -24.82 -9.60
CA GLY A 64 36.35 -24.60 -10.99
C GLY A 64 36.39 -23.14 -11.39
#